data_AF-A0A4V2MI11-F1
#
_entry.id   AF-A0A4V2MI11-F1
#
_cell.length_a   1.000
_cell.length_b   1.000
_cell.length_c   1.000
_cell.angle_alpha   90.00
_cell.angle_beta   90.00
_cell.angle_gamma   90.00
#
_symmetry.space_group_name_H-M   'P 1'
#
loop_
_entity.id
_entity.type
_entity.pdbx_description
1 polymer ?
#
loop_
_entity_poly.entity_id
_entity_poly.type
_entity_poly.pdbx_seq_one_letter_code
_entity_poly.pdbx_strand_id
1 'polypeptide(L)'
;MLVPFGLDFGLRPTMALLFDTAFIENYRKAECGGLAYFNLADSKGNEEPYEFGFMMKNEKYAELFFDSLLGWQEKSGGDSNAIDMEFLEQKNGDYLLSFGPDLRLTIERMVPSHLKDYVIPMAIQAFQSKAGMRVSHSFRLFKDKYVKGRKVAVRYYIVDDNHRVRKKSERYFVKTEFKFSKEGELTGDSLYNPLINSELKKGKPPKKMMSGEDVITERMKKLGEFFPLAHMRFYEEDWVSEITKTINTRYSRDQVFQAICNILLFERLKRNDASKVKTDSAGYDLSLLEHLIETHESFDSYFPETSFFTKQSIEKQIRLDEKYFKTHSNK
;
A
#
# COMPACT_ATOMS: atom_id res chain seq x y z
N MET A 1 16.50 7.61 20.67
CA MET A 1 17.63 7.08 21.46
C MET A 1 17.80 5.60 21.12
N LEU A 2 19.01 5.06 21.19
CA LEU A 2 19.21 3.61 21.10
C LEU A 2 18.95 2.98 22.47
N VAL A 3 17.90 2.18 22.55
CA VAL A 3 17.54 1.33 23.71
C VAL A 3 17.46 -0.14 23.27
N PRO A 4 17.67 -1.11 24.17
CA PRO A 4 17.46 -2.52 23.85
C PRO A 4 16.06 -2.76 23.31
N PHE A 5 15.96 -3.49 22.20
CA PHE A 5 14.72 -3.74 21.48
C PHE A 5 14.50 -5.25 21.34
N GLY A 6 13.29 -5.65 20.96
CA GLY A 6 13.02 -7.01 20.49
C GLY A 6 12.67 -6.96 19.00
N LEU A 7 13.05 -7.97 18.23
CA LEU A 7 12.66 -8.06 16.82
C LEU A 7 12.52 -9.54 16.44
N ASP A 8 11.46 -9.86 15.70
CA ASP A 8 11.28 -11.19 15.15
C ASP A 8 11.33 -11.15 13.63
N PHE A 9 12.36 -11.76 13.05
CA PHE A 9 12.56 -11.76 11.61
C PHE A 9 11.51 -12.59 10.88
N GLY A 10 10.82 -13.50 11.57
CA GLY A 10 9.68 -14.22 10.99
C GLY A 10 8.47 -13.33 10.75
N LEU A 11 8.42 -12.13 11.33
CA LEU A 11 7.37 -11.14 11.10
C LEU A 11 7.81 -10.11 10.05
N ARG A 12 6.83 -9.45 9.45
CA ARG A 12 7.03 -8.33 8.53
C ARG A 12 6.46 -7.06 9.19
N PRO A 13 7.23 -5.97 9.34
CA PRO A 13 6.70 -4.73 9.87
C PRO A 13 5.57 -4.19 8.98
N THR A 14 4.60 -3.55 9.61
CA THR A 14 3.48 -2.91 8.89
C THR A 14 3.90 -1.52 8.43
N MET A 15 3.78 -1.25 7.14
CA MET A 15 4.03 0.07 6.57
C MET A 15 2.70 0.77 6.31
N ALA A 16 2.39 1.82 7.07
CA ALA A 16 1.18 2.60 6.87
C ALA A 16 1.35 3.55 5.67
N LEU A 17 0.44 3.45 4.70
CA LEU A 17 0.38 4.29 3.51
C LEU A 17 -0.84 5.20 3.60
N LEU A 18 -0.58 6.50 3.71
CA LEU A 18 -1.61 7.54 3.76
C LEU A 18 -1.76 8.16 2.38
N PHE A 19 -2.98 8.15 1.86
CA PHE A 19 -3.26 8.68 0.53
C PHE A 19 -3.36 10.20 0.59
N ASP A 20 -2.86 10.86 -0.45
CA ASP A 20 -3.02 12.31 -0.60
C ASP A 20 -4.51 12.64 -0.83
N THR A 21 -5.08 13.41 0.09
CA THR A 21 -6.48 13.83 0.05
C THR A 21 -6.67 15.19 -0.63
N ALA A 22 -5.61 15.84 -1.12
CA ALA A 22 -5.70 17.15 -1.78
C ALA A 22 -6.63 17.13 -2.99
N PHE A 23 -6.70 16.01 -3.73
CA PHE A 23 -7.59 15.88 -4.90
C PHE A 23 -9.08 16.04 -4.52
N ILE A 24 -9.48 15.60 -3.32
CA ILE A 24 -10.86 15.73 -2.82
C ILE A 24 -11.20 17.20 -2.64
N GLU A 25 -10.30 17.94 -2.00
CA GLU A 25 -10.50 19.36 -1.76
C GLU A 25 -10.49 20.18 -3.05
N ASN A 26 -9.57 19.85 -3.97
CA ASN A 26 -9.52 20.46 -5.29
C ASN A 26 -10.80 20.14 -6.08
N TYR A 27 -11.29 18.90 -6.06
CA TYR A 27 -12.55 18.54 -6.71
C TYR A 27 -13.75 19.31 -6.14
N ARG A 28 -13.83 19.44 -4.81
CA ARG A 28 -14.89 20.20 -4.15
C ARG A 28 -14.87 21.66 -4.56
N LYS A 29 -13.69 22.29 -4.55
CA LYS A 29 -13.50 23.70 -4.94
C LYS A 29 -13.59 23.94 -6.45
N ALA A 30 -13.42 22.90 -7.27
CA ALA A 30 -13.66 22.95 -8.72
C ALA A 30 -15.15 23.12 -9.06
N GLU A 31 -16.04 22.81 -8.10
CA GLU A 31 -17.50 22.92 -8.25
C GLU A 31 -18.01 22.13 -9.46
N CYS A 32 -17.82 20.80 -9.41
CA CYS A 32 -18.34 19.89 -10.43
C CYS A 32 -19.88 19.90 -10.46
N GLY A 33 -20.46 20.56 -11.45
CA GLY A 33 -21.92 20.66 -11.63
C GLY A 33 -22.52 19.42 -12.29
N GLY A 34 -21.75 18.71 -13.12
CA GLY A 34 -22.25 17.57 -13.89
C GLY A 34 -21.16 16.81 -14.62
N LEU A 35 -21.59 15.79 -15.38
CA LEU A 35 -20.73 14.95 -16.21
C LEU A 35 -21.18 15.05 -17.66
N ALA A 36 -20.22 15.05 -18.58
CA ALA A 36 -20.44 15.09 -20.01
C ALA A 36 -20.03 13.75 -20.64
N TYR A 37 -20.87 13.26 -21.55
CA TYR A 37 -20.69 11.98 -22.24
C TYR A 37 -20.74 12.23 -23.74
N PHE A 38 -19.68 11.84 -24.44
CA PHE A 38 -19.58 12.05 -25.88
C PHE A 38 -19.40 10.72 -26.60
N ASN A 39 -20.22 10.53 -27.62
CA ASN A 39 -20.17 9.39 -28.52
C ASN A 39 -19.87 9.89 -29.94
N LEU A 40 -19.13 9.07 -30.70
CA LEU A 40 -18.82 9.32 -32.09
C LEU A 40 -19.26 8.10 -32.90
N ALA A 41 -19.88 8.32 -34.05
CA ALA A 41 -20.21 7.22 -34.95
C ALA A 41 -18.93 6.62 -35.56
N ASP A 42 -18.81 5.29 -35.53
CA ASP A 42 -17.78 4.56 -36.27
C ASP A 42 -18.06 4.61 -37.78
N SER A 43 -17.15 4.03 -38.58
CA SER A 43 -17.30 3.92 -40.04
C SER A 43 -18.55 3.15 -40.51
N LYS A 44 -19.23 2.44 -39.61
CA LYS A 44 -20.46 1.67 -39.84
C LYS A 44 -21.70 2.36 -39.25
N GLY A 45 -21.56 3.56 -38.70
CA GLY A 45 -22.64 4.33 -38.08
C GLY A 45 -22.98 3.91 -36.64
N ASN A 46 -22.20 3.03 -36.01
CA ASN A 46 -22.41 2.67 -34.61
C ASN A 46 -21.85 3.77 -33.70
N GLU A 47 -22.68 4.32 -32.82
CA GLU A 47 -22.21 5.27 -31.82
C GLU A 47 -21.33 4.61 -30.76
N GLU A 48 -20.14 5.16 -30.58
CA GLU A 48 -19.11 4.65 -29.68
C GLU A 48 -18.67 5.71 -28.68
N PRO A 49 -18.58 5.38 -27.37
CA PRO A 49 -18.02 6.28 -26.39
C PRO A 49 -16.56 6.59 -26.70
N TYR A 50 -16.24 7.88 -26.87
CA TYR A 50 -14.86 8.32 -27.13
C TYR A 50 -14.37 9.33 -26.11
N GLU A 51 -15.26 10.03 -25.40
CA GLU A 51 -14.86 11.00 -24.40
C GLU A 51 -15.84 11.11 -23.23
N PHE A 52 -15.28 11.28 -22.03
CA PHE A 52 -15.95 11.51 -20.76
C PHE A 52 -15.40 12.79 -20.12
N GLY A 53 -16.29 13.63 -19.59
CA GLY A 53 -15.94 14.97 -19.10
C GLY A 53 -16.48 15.28 -17.72
N PHE A 54 -15.67 15.91 -16.86
CA PHE A 54 -16.15 16.59 -15.65
C PHE A 54 -16.51 18.04 -15.98
N MET A 55 -17.72 18.49 -15.67
CA MET A 55 -18.18 19.87 -15.90
C MET A 55 -17.93 20.72 -14.64
N MET A 56 -16.84 21.48 -14.64
CA MET A 56 -16.35 22.27 -13.51
C MET A 56 -16.65 23.77 -13.70
N LYS A 57 -16.86 24.52 -12.62
CA LYS A 57 -17.00 25.99 -12.69
C LYS A 57 -15.69 26.72 -12.44
N ASN A 58 -14.87 26.21 -11.52
CA ASN A 58 -13.63 26.87 -11.11
C ASN A 58 -12.41 26.24 -11.77
N GLU A 59 -11.84 26.95 -12.75
CA GLU A 59 -10.74 26.45 -13.57
C GLU A 59 -9.46 26.13 -12.78
N LYS A 60 -9.05 27.01 -11.87
CA LYS A 60 -7.84 26.82 -11.07
C LYS A 60 -7.88 25.49 -10.30
N TYR A 61 -9.00 25.20 -9.66
CA TYR A 61 -9.14 23.96 -8.89
C TYR A 61 -9.44 22.74 -9.76
N ALA A 62 -10.08 22.94 -10.92
CA ALA A 62 -10.23 21.88 -11.91
C ALA A 62 -8.86 21.40 -12.43
N GLU A 63 -7.94 22.33 -12.70
CA GLU A 63 -6.56 22.03 -13.10
C GLU A 63 -5.83 21.23 -12.01
N LEU A 64 -5.86 21.71 -10.76
CA LEU A 64 -5.20 21.03 -9.64
C LEU A 64 -5.80 19.64 -9.32
N PHE A 65 -7.12 19.49 -9.47
CA PHE A 65 -7.77 18.19 -9.37
C PHE A 65 -7.28 17.25 -10.48
N PHE A 66 -7.22 17.75 -11.70
CA PHE A 66 -6.83 16.95 -12.85
C PHE A 66 -5.32 16.62 -12.87
N ASP A 67 -4.48 17.48 -12.28
CA ASP A 67 -3.07 17.21 -11.99
C ASP A 67 -2.91 15.96 -11.12
N SER A 68 -3.76 15.80 -10.09
CA SER A 68 -3.73 14.60 -9.25
C SER A 68 -4.02 13.34 -10.07
N LEU A 69 -5.04 13.37 -10.92
CA LEU A 69 -5.41 12.22 -11.76
C LEU A 69 -4.31 11.85 -12.76
N LEU A 70 -3.80 12.85 -13.49
CA LEU A 70 -2.71 12.64 -14.45
C LEU A 70 -1.45 12.14 -13.76
N GLY A 71 -1.10 12.71 -12.60
CA GLY A 71 0.05 12.28 -11.82
C GLY A 71 -0.06 10.83 -11.33
N TRP A 72 -1.27 10.34 -11.03
CA TRP A 72 -1.47 8.93 -10.72
C TRP A 72 -1.19 8.05 -11.95
N GLN A 73 -1.76 8.37 -13.10
CA GLN A 73 -1.51 7.58 -14.32
C GLN A 73 -0.03 7.58 -14.72
N GLU A 74 0.62 8.74 -14.70
CA GLU A 74 2.04 8.88 -15.06
C GLU A 74 2.94 8.03 -14.15
N LYS A 75 2.75 8.14 -12.83
CA LYS A 75 3.51 7.34 -11.85
C LYS A 75 3.22 5.85 -11.93
N SER A 76 2.13 5.44 -12.60
CA SER A 76 1.79 4.06 -12.90
C SER A 76 2.24 3.61 -14.30
N GLY A 77 3.18 4.31 -14.93
CA GLY A 77 3.70 3.94 -16.24
C GLY A 77 2.66 4.05 -17.36
N GLY A 78 1.66 4.92 -17.20
CA GLY A 78 0.59 5.09 -18.18
C GLY A 78 -0.61 4.16 -17.99
N ASP A 79 -0.61 3.28 -16.97
CA ASP A 79 -1.73 2.35 -16.73
C ASP A 79 -3.03 3.13 -16.50
N SER A 80 -4.00 2.92 -17.39
CA SER A 80 -5.30 3.60 -17.32
C SER A 80 -6.12 3.21 -16.09
N ASN A 81 -5.79 2.08 -15.46
CA ASN A 81 -6.41 1.62 -14.23
C ASN A 81 -5.81 2.28 -12.98
N ALA A 82 -4.81 3.16 -13.11
CA ALA A 82 -4.29 3.95 -12.00
C ALA A 82 -5.36 4.83 -11.32
N ILE A 83 -6.45 5.10 -12.02
CA ILE A 83 -7.63 5.82 -11.55
C ILE A 83 -8.81 4.84 -11.63
N ASP A 84 -9.37 4.47 -10.48
CA ASP A 84 -10.63 3.74 -10.45
C ASP A 84 -11.78 4.71 -10.72
N MET A 85 -12.72 4.28 -11.56
CA MET A 85 -13.96 5.01 -11.86
C MET A 85 -15.10 4.01 -11.92
N GLU A 86 -16.05 4.15 -10.98
CA GLU A 86 -17.22 3.27 -10.88
C GLU A 86 -18.49 4.10 -10.91
N PHE A 87 -19.45 3.68 -11.73
CA PHE A 87 -20.80 4.21 -11.75
C PHE A 87 -21.72 3.25 -11.00
N LEU A 88 -22.52 3.79 -10.09
CA LEU A 88 -23.57 3.05 -9.40
C LEU A 88 -24.94 3.64 -9.73
N GLU A 89 -25.78 2.84 -10.39
CA GLU A 89 -27.19 3.15 -10.59
C GLU A 89 -28.00 2.79 -9.36
N GLN A 90 -28.78 3.75 -8.87
CA GLN A 90 -29.67 3.62 -7.73
C GLN A 90 -31.09 3.27 -8.19
N LYS A 91 -31.86 2.63 -7.32
CA LYS A 91 -33.25 2.22 -7.62
C LYS A 91 -34.19 3.40 -7.88
N ASN A 92 -33.85 4.59 -7.39
CA ASN A 92 -34.62 5.83 -7.61
C ASN A 92 -34.45 6.43 -9.03
N GLY A 93 -33.61 5.84 -9.89
CA GLY A 93 -33.34 6.34 -11.23
C GLY A 93 -32.24 7.40 -11.32
N ASP A 94 -31.54 7.65 -10.21
CA ASP A 94 -30.29 8.39 -10.17
C ASP A 94 -29.10 7.45 -10.28
N TYR A 95 -27.94 8.03 -10.54
CA TYR A 95 -26.67 7.36 -10.43
C TYR A 95 -25.65 8.28 -9.78
N LEU A 96 -24.57 7.67 -9.35
CA LEU A 96 -23.44 8.36 -8.77
C LEU A 96 -22.14 7.79 -9.38
N LEU A 97 -21.14 8.65 -9.50
CA LEU A 97 -19.80 8.30 -9.98
C LEU A 97 -18.84 8.44 -8.80
N SER A 98 -18.08 7.41 -8.51
CA SER A 98 -16.95 7.44 -7.59
C SER A 98 -15.66 7.27 -8.33
N PHE A 99 -14.65 7.97 -7.86
CA PHE A 99 -13.31 7.87 -8.40
C PHE A 99 -12.27 8.05 -7.30
N GLY A 100 -11.12 7.43 -7.53
CA GLY A 100 -9.97 7.48 -6.64
C GLY A 100 -8.79 6.75 -7.28
N PRO A 101 -7.62 6.76 -6.65
CA PRO A 101 -6.48 6.00 -7.15
C PRO A 101 -6.69 4.51 -6.93
N ASP A 102 -6.32 3.64 -7.87
CA ASP A 102 -6.38 2.18 -7.66
C ASP A 102 -5.46 1.76 -6.50
N LEU A 103 -5.95 0.91 -5.61
CA LEU A 103 -5.27 0.54 -4.37
C LEU A 103 -3.97 -0.22 -4.65
N ARG A 104 -4.00 -1.20 -5.55
CA ARG A 104 -2.85 -2.08 -5.85
C ARG A 104 -1.72 -1.27 -6.48
N LEU A 105 -2.03 -0.52 -7.52
CA LEU A 105 -1.08 0.36 -8.21
C LEU A 105 -0.55 1.44 -7.28
N THR A 106 -1.36 1.94 -6.34
CA THR A 106 -0.87 2.88 -5.33
C THR A 106 0.15 2.24 -4.39
N ILE A 107 -0.14 1.05 -3.86
CA ILE A 107 0.81 0.30 -3.02
C ILE A 107 2.11 0.05 -3.80
N GLU A 108 2.02 -0.38 -5.07
CA GLU A 108 3.19 -0.66 -5.91
C GLU A 108 4.09 0.55 -6.15
N ARG A 109 3.51 1.76 -6.17
CA ARG A 109 4.22 3.05 -6.32
C ARG A 109 4.80 3.57 -5.01
N MET A 110 4.09 3.39 -3.90
CA MET A 110 4.46 3.98 -2.62
C MET A 110 5.42 3.11 -1.81
N VAL A 111 5.37 1.78 -1.96
CA VAL A 111 6.33 0.89 -1.28
C VAL A 111 7.60 0.82 -2.13
N PRO A 112 8.77 1.24 -1.59
CA PRO A 112 10.04 1.12 -2.28
C PRO A 112 10.29 -0.32 -2.73
N SER A 113 10.83 -0.50 -3.95
CA SER A 113 11.02 -1.83 -4.55
C SER A 113 11.80 -2.79 -3.65
N HIS A 114 12.85 -2.30 -2.98
CA HIS A 114 13.68 -3.08 -2.06
C HIS A 114 12.98 -3.47 -0.75
N LEU A 115 11.83 -2.86 -0.42
CA LEU A 115 11.05 -3.19 0.79
C LEU A 115 9.86 -4.12 0.50
N LYS A 116 9.47 -4.32 -0.76
CA LYS A 116 8.20 -4.97 -1.15
C LYS A 116 8.00 -6.35 -0.52
N ASP A 117 9.05 -7.14 -0.43
CA ASP A 117 8.97 -8.51 0.11
C ASP A 117 9.03 -8.54 1.66
N TYR A 118 9.53 -7.47 2.27
CA TYR A 118 9.85 -7.43 3.69
C TYR A 118 8.79 -6.72 4.54
N VAL A 119 7.85 -5.99 3.95
CA VAL A 119 6.82 -5.22 4.68
C VAL A 119 5.41 -5.72 4.41
N ILE A 120 4.47 -5.37 5.29
CA ILE A 120 3.03 -5.50 5.06
C ILE A 120 2.47 -4.09 4.84
N PRO A 121 2.09 -3.71 3.61
CA PRO A 121 1.50 -2.41 3.36
C PRO A 121 0.08 -2.35 3.94
N MET A 122 -0.21 -1.31 4.71
CA MET A 122 -1.54 -0.98 5.20
C MET A 122 -1.93 0.37 4.62
N ALA A 123 -2.85 0.37 3.66
CA ALA A 123 -3.25 1.55 2.93
C ALA A 123 -4.58 2.12 3.46
N ILE A 124 -4.62 3.43 3.68
CA ILE A 124 -5.84 4.19 3.94
C ILE A 124 -6.17 4.98 2.67
N GLN A 125 -7.05 4.42 1.85
CA GLN A 125 -7.49 4.99 0.59
C GLN A 125 -8.61 6.02 0.81
N ALA A 126 -8.58 7.09 0.02
CA ALA A 126 -9.65 8.06 -0.06
C ALA A 126 -10.24 8.08 -1.47
N PHE A 127 -11.56 8.19 -1.57
CA PHE A 127 -12.31 8.27 -2.81
C PHE A 127 -13.26 9.47 -2.76
N GLN A 128 -13.58 10.02 -3.92
CA GLN A 128 -14.53 11.11 -4.07
C GLN A 128 -15.70 10.65 -4.93
N SER A 129 -16.89 11.19 -4.64
CA SER A 129 -18.10 10.86 -5.39
C SER A 129 -18.82 12.10 -5.90
N LYS A 130 -19.42 12.00 -7.09
CA LYS A 130 -20.50 12.87 -7.56
C LYS A 130 -21.80 12.09 -7.44
N ALA A 131 -22.76 12.61 -6.67
CA ALA A 131 -24.08 12.02 -6.53
C ALA A 131 -25.17 12.93 -7.12
N GLY A 132 -26.40 12.43 -7.11
CA GLY A 132 -27.61 13.15 -7.52
C GLY A 132 -27.69 13.41 -9.03
N MET A 133 -27.12 12.52 -9.83
CA MET A 133 -27.20 12.63 -11.28
C MET A 133 -28.32 11.74 -11.80
N ARG A 134 -29.30 12.31 -12.47
CA ARG A 134 -30.37 11.52 -13.09
C ARG A 134 -29.83 10.73 -14.27
N VAL A 135 -30.26 9.47 -14.43
CA VAL A 135 -29.89 8.63 -15.57
C VAL A 135 -30.44 9.23 -16.88
N SER A 136 -29.58 9.98 -17.57
CA SER A 136 -29.87 10.66 -18.84
C SER A 136 -29.73 9.72 -20.05
N HIS A 137 -30.28 10.13 -21.20
CA HIS A 137 -30.10 9.38 -22.44
C HIS A 137 -28.61 9.23 -22.80
N SER A 138 -27.81 10.30 -22.68
CA SER A 138 -26.38 10.27 -22.96
C SER A 138 -25.60 9.32 -22.06
N PHE A 139 -25.95 9.25 -20.77
CA PHE A 139 -25.34 8.28 -19.85
C PHE A 139 -25.70 6.84 -20.22
N ARG A 140 -26.98 6.55 -20.50
CA ARG A 140 -27.40 5.20 -20.95
C ARG A 140 -26.67 4.80 -22.21
N LEU A 141 -26.64 5.69 -23.21
CA LEU A 141 -25.94 5.46 -24.46
C LEU A 141 -24.44 5.19 -24.22
N PHE A 142 -23.79 5.99 -23.36
CA PHE A 142 -22.39 5.77 -22.99
C PHE A 142 -22.18 4.39 -22.36
N LYS A 143 -23.01 4.02 -21.38
CA LYS A 143 -22.93 2.72 -20.69
C LYS A 143 -23.20 1.54 -21.64
N ASP A 144 -24.28 1.60 -22.40
CA ASP A 144 -24.76 0.49 -23.25
C ASP A 144 -23.84 0.25 -24.45
N LYS A 145 -23.13 1.29 -24.91
CA LYS A 145 -22.18 1.20 -26.03
C LYS A 145 -20.73 1.04 -25.59
N TYR A 146 -20.45 1.12 -24.29
CA TYR A 146 -19.11 0.93 -23.77
C TYR A 146 -18.71 -0.54 -23.80
N VAL A 147 -17.46 -0.81 -24.19
CA VAL A 147 -16.85 -2.14 -24.20
C VAL A 147 -15.52 -2.07 -23.45
N LYS A 148 -15.25 -3.07 -22.60
CA LYS A 148 -13.99 -3.18 -21.86
C LYS A 148 -12.78 -3.10 -22.81
N GLY A 149 -11.78 -2.30 -22.44
CA GLY A 149 -10.58 -2.06 -23.27
C GLY A 149 -10.71 -0.88 -24.24
N ARG A 150 -11.91 -0.32 -24.43
CA ARG A 150 -12.13 0.86 -25.28
C ARG A 150 -11.44 2.09 -24.71
N LYS A 151 -10.64 2.76 -25.54
CA LYS A 151 -9.96 4.00 -25.19
C LYS A 151 -10.95 5.17 -25.18
N VAL A 152 -11.26 5.66 -23.99
CA VAL A 152 -12.09 6.85 -23.78
C VAL A 152 -11.21 7.95 -23.20
N ALA A 153 -11.18 9.12 -23.85
CA ALA A 153 -10.50 10.28 -23.28
C ALA A 153 -11.30 10.80 -22.08
N VAL A 154 -10.66 10.97 -20.94
CA VAL A 154 -11.24 11.61 -19.75
C VAL A 154 -10.60 12.98 -19.60
N ARG A 155 -11.41 14.03 -19.42
CA ARG A 155 -10.94 15.40 -19.20
C ARG A 155 -11.93 16.24 -18.39
N TYR A 156 -11.60 17.51 -18.16
CA TYR A 156 -12.54 18.48 -17.60
C TYR A 156 -12.95 19.54 -18.63
N TYR A 157 -14.09 20.15 -18.35
CA TYR A 157 -14.73 21.22 -19.08
C TYR A 157 -15.04 22.37 -18.12
N ILE A 158 -14.78 23.60 -18.53
CA ILE A 158 -15.21 24.78 -17.77
C ILE A 158 -16.58 25.20 -18.26
N VAL A 159 -17.53 25.31 -17.34
CA VAL A 159 -18.91 25.69 -17.62
C VAL A 159 -19.30 26.96 -16.87
N ASP A 160 -20.30 27.67 -17.41
CA ASP A 160 -20.91 28.79 -16.72
C ASP A 160 -22.06 28.38 -15.78
N ASP A 161 -22.69 29.38 -15.16
CA ASP A 161 -23.84 29.16 -14.28
C ASP A 161 -25.08 28.60 -14.99
N ASN A 162 -25.12 28.68 -16.32
CA ASN A 162 -26.15 28.08 -17.16
C ASN A 162 -25.69 26.72 -17.75
N HIS A 163 -24.61 26.14 -17.23
CA HIS A 163 -24.01 24.88 -17.67
C HIS A 163 -23.54 24.85 -19.13
N ARG A 164 -23.29 26.01 -19.75
CA ARG A 164 -22.73 26.09 -21.09
C ARG A 164 -21.21 25.94 -21.03
N VAL A 165 -20.66 25.07 -21.89
CA VAL A 165 -19.22 24.88 -22.01
C VAL A 165 -18.57 26.16 -22.54
N ARG A 166 -17.67 26.73 -21.75
CA ARG A 166 -16.81 27.87 -22.12
C ARG A 166 -15.44 27.42 -22.61
N LYS A 167 -14.89 26.36 -22.02
CA LYS A 167 -13.56 25.85 -22.33
C LYS A 167 -13.53 24.33 -22.22
N LYS A 168 -12.85 23.69 -23.17
CA LYS A 168 -12.46 22.29 -23.11
C LYS A 168 -11.00 22.22 -22.69
N SER A 169 -10.64 21.33 -21.77
CA SER A 169 -9.23 21.12 -21.44
C SER A 169 -8.51 20.39 -22.58
N GLU A 170 -7.33 20.90 -22.95
CA GLU A 170 -6.39 20.21 -23.83
C GLU A 170 -5.75 19.01 -23.14
N ARG A 171 -5.74 19.00 -21.80
CA ARG A 171 -5.19 17.93 -20.98
C ARG A 171 -6.24 16.85 -20.78
N TYR A 172 -5.85 15.60 -21.01
CA TYR A 172 -6.71 14.44 -20.83
C TYR A 172 -5.87 13.21 -20.48
N PHE A 173 -6.50 12.21 -19.87
CA PHE A 173 -5.95 10.86 -19.84
C PHE A 173 -6.85 9.92 -20.64
N VAL A 174 -6.30 8.79 -21.06
CA VAL A 174 -7.09 7.72 -21.68
C VAL A 174 -7.46 6.72 -20.60
N LYS A 175 -8.76 6.41 -20.48
CA LYS A 175 -9.31 5.35 -19.65
C LYS A 175 -9.75 4.19 -20.52
N THR A 176 -9.39 2.95 -20.15
CA THR A 176 -9.84 1.74 -20.87
C THR A 176 -10.88 0.92 -20.12
N GLU A 177 -11.04 1.16 -18.82
CA GLU A 177 -11.96 0.41 -17.95
C GLU A 177 -12.83 1.34 -17.12
N PHE A 178 -14.15 1.25 -17.27
CA PHE A 178 -15.13 1.82 -16.35
C PHE A 178 -15.91 0.69 -15.71
N LYS A 179 -16.16 0.79 -14.41
CA LYS A 179 -17.02 -0.16 -13.69
C LYS A 179 -18.45 0.37 -13.67
N PHE A 180 -19.42 -0.49 -13.96
CA PHE A 180 -20.84 -0.15 -13.90
C PHE A 180 -21.55 -1.16 -13.01
N SER A 181 -22.17 -0.67 -11.96
CA SER A 181 -22.84 -1.46 -10.93
C SER A 181 -24.27 -0.95 -10.74
N LYS A 182 -25.13 -1.83 -10.23
CA LYS A 182 -26.48 -1.45 -9.77
C LYS A 182 -26.58 -1.66 -8.27
N GLU A 183 -27.43 -0.88 -7.63
CA GLU A 183 -27.72 -1.02 -6.20
C GLU A 183 -28.25 -2.44 -5.89
N GLY A 184 -27.51 -3.18 -5.07
CA GLY A 184 -27.78 -4.58 -4.74
C GLY A 184 -26.95 -5.60 -5.53
N GLU A 185 -26.14 -5.15 -6.51
CA GLU A 185 -25.28 -5.98 -7.36
C GLU A 185 -23.78 -5.63 -7.18
N LEU A 186 -23.39 -5.09 -6.02
CA LEU A 186 -22.00 -4.69 -5.76
C LEU A 186 -21.08 -5.91 -5.61
N THR A 187 -19.97 -5.91 -6.34
CA THR A 187 -18.89 -6.90 -6.19
C THR A 187 -18.00 -6.54 -5.01
N GLY A 188 -17.26 -7.51 -4.45
CA GLY A 188 -16.38 -7.32 -3.27
C GLY A 188 -15.31 -6.20 -3.42
N ASP A 189 -14.92 -5.87 -4.64
CA ASP A 189 -13.94 -4.84 -5.00
C ASP A 189 -14.56 -3.48 -5.39
N SER A 190 -15.88 -3.32 -5.22
CA SER A 190 -16.56 -2.05 -5.49
C SER A 190 -16.12 -0.94 -4.53
N LEU A 191 -15.93 0.27 -5.06
CA LEU A 191 -15.69 1.49 -4.29
C LEU A 191 -16.86 1.81 -3.34
N TYR A 192 -18.04 1.24 -3.58
CA TYR A 192 -19.26 1.48 -2.80
C TYR A 192 -19.49 0.52 -1.66
N ASN A 193 -18.76 -0.60 -1.61
CA ASN A 193 -18.93 -1.57 -0.54
C ASN A 193 -18.81 -0.97 0.87
N PRO A 194 -17.82 -0.10 1.15
CA PRO A 194 -17.70 0.52 2.47
C PRO A 194 -18.85 1.48 2.82
N LEU A 195 -19.56 2.01 1.81
CA LEU A 195 -20.59 3.03 1.98
C LEU A 195 -22.00 2.44 2.08
N ILE A 196 -22.28 1.35 1.36
CA ILE A 196 -23.64 0.80 1.20
C ILE A 196 -23.86 -0.45 2.04
N ASN A 197 -22.80 -1.22 2.30
CA ASN A 197 -22.88 -2.45 3.07
C ASN A 197 -22.29 -2.23 4.48
N SER A 198 -23.07 -1.60 5.36
CA SER A 198 -22.72 -1.49 6.79
C SER A 198 -22.73 -2.85 7.51
N GLU A 199 -23.41 -3.85 6.93
CA GLU A 199 -23.56 -5.22 7.45
C GLU A 199 -22.67 -6.26 6.78
N LEU A 200 -21.88 -5.90 5.75
CA LEU A 200 -20.70 -6.71 5.47
C LEU A 200 -19.90 -6.64 6.75
N LYS A 201 -19.96 -7.71 7.56
CA LYS A 201 -18.92 -8.05 8.54
C LYS A 201 -17.67 -7.62 7.81
N LYS A 202 -16.97 -6.61 8.35
CA LYS A 202 -15.61 -6.29 7.93
C LYS A 202 -14.90 -7.60 8.10
N GLY A 203 -14.96 -8.44 7.07
CA GLY A 203 -14.25 -9.67 6.96
C GLY A 203 -12.88 -9.11 6.83
N LYS A 204 -12.22 -8.90 7.98
CA LYS A 204 -10.79 -8.81 8.02
C LYS A 204 -10.40 -9.97 7.11
N PRO A 205 -9.80 -9.71 5.94
CA PRO A 205 -9.41 -10.79 5.04
C PRO A 205 -8.76 -11.82 5.94
N PRO A 206 -9.20 -13.09 5.92
CA PRO A 206 -8.83 -14.06 6.93
C PRO A 206 -7.34 -13.90 7.09
N LYS A 207 -6.91 -13.42 8.27
CA LYS A 207 -5.50 -13.26 8.52
C LYS A 207 -4.99 -14.65 8.27
N LYS A 208 -4.24 -14.83 7.20
CA LYS A 208 -3.50 -16.05 6.99
C LYS A 208 -2.44 -15.95 8.07
N MET A 209 -2.82 -16.31 9.30
CA MET A 209 -1.90 -16.41 10.41
C MET A 209 -0.91 -17.42 9.89
N MET A 210 0.30 -16.94 9.62
CA MET A 210 1.42 -17.81 9.33
C MET A 210 1.42 -18.85 10.44
N SER A 211 1.46 -20.13 10.07
CA SER A 211 1.61 -21.17 11.06
C SER A 211 2.92 -20.93 11.83
N GLY A 212 3.05 -21.52 13.02
CA GLY A 212 4.31 -21.43 13.75
C GLY A 212 5.52 -21.88 12.90
N GLU A 213 5.32 -22.87 12.04
CA GLU A 213 6.33 -23.38 11.10
C GLU A 213 6.66 -22.38 9.99
N ASP A 214 5.67 -21.70 9.42
CA ASP A 214 5.89 -20.66 8.42
C ASP A 214 6.71 -19.50 9.00
N VAL A 215 6.42 -19.10 10.24
CA VAL A 215 7.17 -18.03 10.93
C VAL A 215 8.62 -18.44 11.14
N ILE A 216 8.87 -19.67 11.60
CA ILE A 216 10.24 -20.18 11.81
C ILE A 216 11.00 -20.23 10.48
N THR A 217 10.36 -20.71 9.42
CA THR A 217 10.97 -20.81 8.08
C THR A 217 11.36 -19.43 7.57
N GLU A 218 10.45 -18.47 7.65
CA GLU A 218 10.69 -17.08 7.22
C GLU A 218 11.75 -16.39 8.08
N ARG A 219 11.74 -16.64 9.40
CA ARG A 219 12.75 -16.15 10.34
C ARG A 219 14.14 -16.60 9.92
N MET A 220 14.31 -17.90 9.70
CA MET A 220 15.61 -18.46 9.33
C MET A 220 16.09 -17.97 7.96
N LYS A 221 15.18 -17.88 6.99
CA LYS A 221 15.48 -17.30 5.67
C LYS A 221 16.03 -15.88 5.79
N LYS A 222 15.30 -14.98 6.46
CA LYS A 222 15.72 -13.58 6.62
C LYS A 222 16.97 -13.42 7.46
N LEU A 223 17.14 -14.22 8.51
CA LEU A 223 18.39 -14.20 9.28
C LEU A 223 19.59 -14.60 8.41
N GLY A 224 19.44 -15.58 7.52
CA GLY A 224 20.47 -15.95 6.55
C GLY A 224 20.75 -14.85 5.51
N GLU A 225 19.71 -14.11 5.08
CA GLU A 225 19.85 -12.98 4.15
C GLU A 225 20.54 -11.77 4.79
N PHE A 226 20.15 -11.39 6.01
CA PHE A 226 20.65 -10.19 6.69
C PHE A 226 21.95 -10.43 7.47
N PHE A 227 22.19 -11.66 7.92
CA PHE A 227 23.37 -12.03 8.72
C PHE A 227 24.07 -13.30 8.18
N PRO A 228 24.49 -13.34 6.90
CA PRO A 228 25.12 -14.51 6.29
C PRO A 228 26.38 -15.00 7.02
N LEU A 229 27.23 -14.10 7.53
CA LEU A 229 28.45 -14.48 8.23
C LEU A 229 28.15 -14.94 9.66
N ALA A 230 27.19 -14.29 10.35
CA ALA A 230 26.75 -14.77 11.65
C ALA A 230 26.11 -16.16 11.53
N HIS A 231 25.36 -16.41 10.46
CA HIS A 231 24.77 -17.71 10.16
C HIS A 231 25.84 -18.78 9.97
N MET A 232 26.82 -18.53 9.08
CA MET A 232 27.95 -19.43 8.87
C MET A 232 28.69 -19.74 10.19
N ARG A 233 29.05 -18.70 10.95
CA ARG A 233 29.73 -18.86 12.24
C ARG A 233 28.95 -19.70 13.24
N PHE A 234 27.65 -19.46 13.36
CA PHE A 234 26.79 -20.12 14.33
C PHE A 234 26.47 -21.57 13.97
N TYR A 235 26.32 -21.89 12.69
CA TYR A 235 25.92 -23.23 12.23
C TYR A 235 27.10 -24.12 11.84
N GLU A 236 28.21 -23.55 11.35
CA GLU A 236 29.33 -24.29 10.75
C GLU A 236 30.63 -24.20 11.56
N GLU A 237 30.89 -23.09 12.25
CA GLU A 237 32.18 -22.85 12.92
C GLU A 237 32.15 -23.00 14.45
N ASP A 238 31.06 -23.56 15.01
CA ASP A 238 30.86 -23.72 16.45
C ASP A 238 31.02 -22.42 17.27
N TRP A 239 30.81 -21.25 16.63
CA TRP A 239 30.82 -19.96 17.30
C TRP A 239 29.74 -19.94 18.38
N VAL A 240 30.13 -19.55 19.60
CA VAL A 240 29.27 -19.55 20.80
C VAL A 240 28.61 -20.92 21.13
N SER A 241 29.18 -22.03 20.65
CA SER A 241 28.62 -23.39 20.84
C SER A 241 28.45 -23.81 22.30
N GLU A 242 29.39 -23.49 23.18
CA GLU A 242 29.33 -23.87 24.60
C GLU A 242 28.14 -23.23 25.32
N ILE A 243 27.94 -21.92 25.08
CA ILE A 243 26.87 -21.20 25.75
C ILE A 243 25.50 -21.52 25.14
N THR A 244 25.44 -21.73 23.83
CA THR A 244 24.19 -22.13 23.14
C THR A 244 23.73 -23.51 23.57
N LYS A 245 24.64 -24.49 23.76
CA LYS A 245 24.29 -25.81 24.34
C LYS A 245 23.57 -25.68 25.69
N THR A 246 24.00 -24.74 26.52
CA THR A 246 23.40 -24.49 27.84
C THR A 246 22.02 -23.83 27.75
N ILE A 247 21.78 -23.01 26.71
CA ILE A 247 20.51 -22.27 26.52
C ILE A 247 19.48 -23.12 25.77
N ASN A 248 19.94 -23.96 24.84
CA ASN A 248 19.12 -24.82 23.99
C ASN A 248 18.32 -25.88 24.78
N THR A 249 18.62 -26.09 26.06
CA THR A 249 17.79 -26.93 26.94
C THR A 249 16.41 -26.35 27.20
N ARG A 250 16.23 -25.03 26.99
CA ARG A 250 14.98 -24.31 27.27
C ARG A 250 14.42 -23.58 26.05
N TYR A 251 15.28 -23.15 25.14
CA TYR A 251 14.89 -22.37 23.97
C TYR A 251 15.26 -23.11 22.69
N SER A 252 14.49 -22.89 21.63
CA SER A 252 14.80 -23.45 20.32
C SER A 252 16.05 -22.79 19.73
N ARG A 253 16.74 -23.52 18.86
CA ARG A 253 18.00 -23.05 18.25
C ARG A 253 17.80 -21.78 17.42
N ASP A 254 16.67 -21.64 16.74
CA ASP A 254 16.32 -20.45 15.96
C ASP A 254 16.04 -19.23 16.85
N GLN A 255 15.40 -19.40 18.03
CA GLN A 255 15.24 -18.32 19.01
C GLN A 255 16.59 -17.84 19.54
N VAL A 256 17.50 -18.77 19.81
CA VAL A 256 18.86 -18.44 20.27
C VAL A 256 19.64 -17.69 19.20
N PHE A 257 19.57 -18.15 17.95
CA PHE A 257 20.24 -17.48 16.83
C PHE A 257 19.68 -16.08 16.58
N GLN A 258 18.36 -15.92 16.56
CA GLN A 258 17.71 -14.60 16.45
C GLN A 258 18.19 -13.63 17.55
N ALA A 259 18.24 -14.11 18.80
CA ALA A 259 18.70 -13.29 19.92
C ALA A 259 20.17 -12.84 19.75
N ILE A 260 21.04 -13.72 19.25
CA ILE A 260 22.42 -13.37 18.93
C ILE A 260 22.48 -12.30 17.83
N CYS A 261 21.72 -12.47 16.75
CA CYS A 261 21.65 -11.48 15.66
C CYS A 261 21.11 -10.12 16.15
N ASN A 262 20.10 -10.09 17.01
CA ASN A 262 19.58 -8.85 17.59
C ASN A 262 20.58 -8.17 18.52
N ILE A 263 21.33 -8.93 19.33
CA ILE A 263 22.44 -8.40 20.13
C ILE A 263 23.52 -7.80 19.23
N LEU A 264 23.91 -8.53 18.18
CA LEU A 264 24.91 -8.10 17.20
C LEU A 264 24.49 -6.80 16.49
N LEU A 265 23.24 -6.74 16.03
CA LEU A 265 22.66 -5.55 15.41
C LEU A 265 22.69 -4.35 16.35
N PHE A 266 22.27 -4.53 17.61
CA PHE A 266 22.28 -3.46 18.60
C PHE A 266 23.69 -2.90 18.83
N GLU A 267 24.71 -3.76 18.90
CA GLU A 267 26.09 -3.31 19.07
C GLU A 267 26.66 -2.62 17.82
N ARG A 268 26.29 -3.10 16.62
CA ARG A 268 26.66 -2.43 15.36
C ARG A 268 26.07 -1.02 15.27
N LEU A 269 24.80 -0.86 15.65
CA LEU A 269 24.12 0.44 15.67
C LEU A 269 24.80 1.44 16.61
N LYS A 270 25.27 0.99 17.78
CA LYS A 270 26.03 1.84 18.72
C LYS A 270 27.35 2.33 18.13
N ARG A 271 28.07 1.46 17.40
CA ARG A 271 29.40 1.77 16.86
C ARG A 271 29.36 2.66 15.63
N ASN A 272 28.36 2.46 14.77
CA ASN A 272 28.27 3.16 13.50
C ASN A 272 27.63 4.55 13.59
N ASP A 273 27.37 5.05 14.81
CA ASP A 273 26.61 6.28 15.09
C ASP A 273 25.41 6.44 14.15
N ALA A 274 24.59 5.38 14.10
CA ALA A 274 23.43 5.30 13.22
C ALA A 274 22.33 6.25 13.71
N SER A 275 22.57 7.56 13.58
CA SER A 275 21.72 8.67 14.04
C SER A 275 20.28 8.59 13.53
N LYS A 276 20.05 7.85 12.44
CA LYS A 276 18.75 7.60 11.83
C LYS A 276 17.92 6.53 12.55
N VAL A 277 18.54 5.57 13.24
CA VAL A 277 17.83 4.46 13.88
C VAL A 277 17.52 4.81 15.35
N LYS A 278 16.23 4.92 15.66
CA LYS A 278 15.73 5.19 17.02
C LYS A 278 14.86 4.04 17.48
N THR A 279 15.36 3.26 18.43
CA THR A 279 14.67 2.04 18.92
C THR A 279 13.72 2.30 20.10
N ASP A 280 13.61 3.56 20.53
CA ASP A 280 12.67 4.04 21.54
C ASP A 280 11.33 4.54 20.95
N SER A 281 11.26 4.75 19.63
CA SER A 281 10.06 5.23 18.95
C SER A 281 9.20 4.10 18.37
N ALA A 282 7.90 4.34 18.22
CA ALA A 282 7.04 3.44 17.43
C ALA A 282 7.54 3.35 15.97
N GLY A 283 7.45 2.16 15.36
CA GLY A 283 7.90 1.92 13.98
C GLY A 283 9.41 1.73 13.83
N TYR A 284 10.15 1.53 14.93
CA TYR A 284 11.60 1.30 14.88
C TYR A 284 11.98 0.06 14.05
N ASP A 285 11.09 -0.91 13.95
CA ASP A 285 11.25 -2.14 13.18
C ASP A 285 11.39 -1.87 11.68
N LEU A 286 10.66 -0.88 11.14
CA LEU A 286 10.85 -0.44 9.76
C LEU A 286 12.22 0.22 9.57
N SER A 287 12.64 1.09 10.49
CA SER A 287 13.96 1.73 10.42
C SER A 287 15.11 0.72 10.58
N LEU A 288 14.94 -0.32 11.39
CA LEU A 288 15.89 -1.43 11.50
C LEU A 288 15.96 -2.22 10.19
N LEU A 289 14.81 -2.50 9.57
CA LEU A 289 14.75 -3.20 8.29
C LEU A 289 15.44 -2.40 7.17
N GLU A 290 15.14 -1.10 7.06
CA GLU A 290 15.81 -0.21 6.11
C GLU A 290 17.33 -0.21 6.32
N HIS A 291 17.77 -0.11 7.58
CA HIS A 291 19.19 -0.19 7.91
C HIS A 291 19.81 -1.53 7.47
N LEU A 292 19.18 -2.66 7.75
CA LEU A 292 19.69 -3.98 7.38
C LEU A 292 19.78 -4.19 5.86
N ILE A 293 18.88 -3.56 5.10
CA ILE A 293 18.91 -3.60 3.63
C ILE A 293 20.01 -2.69 3.09
N GLU A 294 20.23 -1.52 3.70
CA GLU A 294 21.27 -0.58 3.28
C GLU A 294 22.69 -1.01 3.72
N THR A 295 22.80 -1.73 4.84
CA THR A 295 24.08 -2.16 5.41
C THR A 295 24.16 -3.68 5.49
N HIS A 296 24.52 -4.29 4.36
CA HIS A 296 24.77 -5.73 4.30
C HIS A 296 25.94 -6.13 5.21
N GLU A 297 25.78 -7.28 5.87
CA GLU A 297 26.89 -7.90 6.60
C GLU A 297 28.00 -8.34 5.62
N SER A 298 29.22 -7.94 5.94
CA SER A 298 30.43 -8.18 5.16
C SER A 298 31.57 -8.63 6.08
N PHE A 299 32.70 -9.05 5.52
CA PHE A 299 33.88 -9.45 6.31
C PHE A 299 34.43 -8.34 7.21
N ASP A 300 34.20 -7.07 6.84
CA ASP A 300 34.59 -5.90 7.63
C ASP A 300 33.55 -5.54 8.71
N SER A 301 32.40 -6.22 8.73
CA SER A 301 31.38 -5.98 9.73
C SER A 301 31.90 -6.33 11.12
N TYR A 302 31.56 -5.48 12.09
CA TYR A 302 31.97 -5.72 13.46
C TYR A 302 31.35 -7.00 14.02
N PHE A 303 32.20 -7.84 14.63
CA PHE A 303 31.83 -9.00 15.42
C PHE A 303 32.48 -8.91 16.81
N PRO A 304 31.68 -8.94 17.90
CA PRO A 304 32.21 -9.06 19.25
C PRO A 304 32.92 -10.41 19.47
N GLU A 305 33.81 -10.45 20.46
CA GLU A 305 34.38 -11.70 20.96
C GLU A 305 33.29 -12.63 21.55
N THR A 306 33.54 -13.93 21.58
CA THR A 306 32.60 -14.93 22.12
C THR A 306 32.20 -14.64 23.57
N SER A 307 33.12 -14.12 24.38
CA SER A 307 32.92 -13.71 25.78
C SER A 307 31.84 -12.64 25.96
N PHE A 308 31.57 -11.85 24.91
CA PHE A 308 30.51 -10.84 24.90
C PHE A 308 29.11 -11.46 24.99
N PHE A 309 28.94 -12.66 24.45
CA PHE A 309 27.68 -13.38 24.43
C PHE A 309 27.56 -14.21 25.71
N THR A 310 26.81 -13.69 26.68
CA THR A 310 26.56 -14.36 27.95
C THR A 310 25.19 -15.02 27.96
N LYS A 311 25.01 -16.04 28.81
CA LYS A 311 23.72 -16.71 28.99
C LYS A 311 22.63 -15.71 29.37
N GLN A 312 22.95 -14.80 30.28
CA GLN A 312 22.02 -13.78 30.75
C GLN A 312 21.64 -12.79 29.64
N SER A 313 22.61 -12.34 28.81
CA SER A 313 22.32 -11.40 27.72
C SER A 313 21.46 -12.03 26.63
N ILE A 314 21.77 -13.27 26.23
CA ILE A 314 20.97 -14.01 25.24
C ILE A 314 19.56 -14.28 25.77
N GLU A 315 19.40 -14.81 26.98
CA GLU A 315 18.06 -15.06 27.55
C GLU A 315 17.24 -13.77 27.72
N LYS A 316 17.89 -12.66 28.08
CA LYS A 316 17.22 -11.34 28.15
C LYS A 316 16.74 -10.92 26.77
N GLN A 317 17.55 -11.10 25.73
CA GLN A 317 17.17 -10.75 24.36
C GLN A 317 16.02 -11.64 23.85
N ILE A 318 16.06 -12.96 24.09
CA ILE A 318 14.96 -13.86 23.73
C ILE A 318 13.62 -13.37 24.31
N ARG A 319 13.60 -12.91 25.57
CA ARG A 319 12.38 -12.37 26.20
C ARG A 319 11.89 -11.09 25.53
N LEU A 320 12.80 -10.23 25.04
CA LEU A 320 12.43 -9.04 24.28
C LEU A 320 11.81 -9.44 22.93
N ASP A 321 12.43 -10.40 22.24
CA ASP A 321 11.96 -10.90 20.94
C ASP A 321 10.60 -11.59 21.07
N GLU A 322 10.39 -12.42 22.10
CA GLU A 322 9.08 -13.03 22.39
C GLU A 322 8.01 -11.98 22.71
N LYS A 323 8.37 -10.92 23.44
CA LYS A 323 7.45 -9.80 23.72
C LYS A 323 7.08 -9.07 22.43
N TYR A 324 8.05 -8.83 21.55
CA TYR A 324 7.81 -8.26 20.23
C TYR A 324 6.87 -9.16 19.42
N PHE A 325 7.18 -10.45 19.32
CA PHE A 325 6.38 -11.43 18.60
C PHE A 325 4.94 -11.46 19.11
N LYS A 326 4.71 -11.56 20.43
CA LYS A 326 3.35 -11.56 21.02
C LYS A 326 2.56 -10.27 20.72
N THR A 327 3.25 -9.14 20.62
CA THR A 327 2.64 -7.83 20.37
C THR A 327 2.22 -7.66 18.89
N HIS A 328 2.96 -8.27 17.96
CA HIS A 328 2.81 -8.03 16.52
C HIS A 328 2.23 -9.21 15.73
N SER A 329 2.35 -10.46 16.23
CA SER A 329 1.77 -11.66 15.59
C SER A 329 0.23 -11.71 15.65
N ASN A 330 -0.38 -11.01 16.61
CA ASN A 330 -1.84 -10.93 16.78
C ASN A 330 -2.48 -9.72 16.08
N LYS A 331 -1.67 -8.82 15.48
CA LYS A 331 -2.13 -7.66 14.70
C LYS A 331 -2.29 -7.97 13.22
#